data_AF-A0A6N7A893-F1
#
_entry.id   AF-A0A6N7A893-F1
#
_cell.length_a   1.000
_cell.length_b   1.000
_cell.length_c   1.000
_cell.angle_alpha   90.00
_cell.angle_beta   90.00
_cell.angle_gamma   90.00
#
_symmetry.space_group_name_H-M   'P 1'
#
loop_
_entity.id
_entity.type
_entity.pdbx_description
1 polymer ?
#
loop_
_entity_poly.entity_id
_entity_poly.type
_entity_poly.pdbx_seq_one_letter_code
_entity_poly.pdbx_strand_id
1 'polypeptide(L)'
;MSTKKKSINLAILLSKEERWRTNLKNDKLVDEIFEPKDADDLFAYLQKLAKKGIKIKTLILAGHGDMDYPHDTPQIGTILTPKELDIPYLLNEQSLLPAQISVEEERYNKLSIELSQPDDESVDKNKLSAERDVVNNRLVTAREKLTHHKNRLEQIKDISDLIDDNGDVLLANCYAGASANGRKFMKRIGKVFLSKRGGTIKGYEGPVTAGTSLFGEPLGFFDWSWKDPKSWFGNRLLKETYPSRSASSGNVCGQPCKDFDRYGFCDRPVKHEGSCQSH
;
A
#
# COMPACT_ATOMS: atom_id res chain seq x y z
N MET A 1 28.31 -9.55 -25.26
CA MET A 1 27.78 -8.21 -25.58
C MET A 1 27.00 -7.69 -24.38
N SER A 2 27.47 -6.62 -23.73
CA SER A 2 26.73 -5.99 -22.62
C SER A 2 25.51 -5.29 -23.20
N THR A 3 24.31 -5.84 -22.98
CA THR A 3 23.07 -5.12 -23.23
C THR A 3 23.05 -3.95 -22.25
N LYS A 4 23.29 -2.73 -22.76
CA LYS A 4 23.15 -1.51 -21.95
C LYS A 4 21.77 -1.55 -21.28
N LYS A 5 21.75 -1.63 -19.94
CA LYS A 5 20.51 -1.52 -19.17
C LYS A 5 19.85 -0.20 -19.57
N LYS A 6 18.65 -0.28 -20.14
CA LYS A 6 17.87 0.90 -20.49
C LYS A 6 17.28 1.43 -19.18
N SER A 7 17.62 2.66 -18.82
CA SER A 7 16.95 3.41 -17.77
C SER A 7 15.97 4.38 -18.43
N ILE A 8 14.75 4.51 -17.90
CA ILE A 8 13.70 5.36 -18.45
C ILE A 8 13.11 6.29 -17.38
N ASN A 9 12.56 7.41 -17.81
CA ASN A 9 11.65 8.24 -17.03
C ASN A 9 10.20 7.82 -17.37
N LEU A 10 9.54 7.15 -16.43
CA LEU A 10 8.19 6.62 -16.58
C LEU A 10 7.19 7.53 -15.88
N ALA A 11 6.17 7.97 -16.60
CA ALA A 11 5.00 8.60 -16.02
C ALA A 11 3.81 7.64 -15.96
N ILE A 12 3.15 7.60 -14.81
CA ILE A 12 1.96 6.81 -14.54
C ILE A 12 0.81 7.77 -14.27
N LEU A 13 -0.18 7.72 -15.15
CA LEU A 13 -1.39 8.53 -15.08
C LEU A 13 -2.40 7.82 -14.18
N LEU A 14 -2.58 8.36 -12.98
CA LEU A 14 -3.58 7.93 -12.01
C LEU A 14 -4.95 8.61 -12.25
N SER A 15 -5.04 9.48 -13.25
CA SER A 15 -6.25 10.22 -13.64
C SER A 15 -6.47 10.13 -15.15
N LYS A 16 -7.73 10.11 -15.57
CA LYS A 16 -8.16 10.16 -16.99
C LYS A 16 -8.20 11.58 -17.56
N GLU A 17 -7.79 12.59 -16.80
CA GLU A 17 -7.81 13.97 -17.28
C GLU A 17 -6.80 14.22 -18.41
N GLU A 18 -7.30 14.69 -19.56
CA GLU A 18 -6.51 14.94 -20.78
C GLU A 18 -5.37 15.94 -20.56
N ARG A 19 -5.50 16.87 -19.61
CA ARG A 19 -4.45 17.85 -19.33
C ARG A 19 -3.14 17.19 -18.88
N TRP A 20 -3.20 16.13 -18.07
CA TRP A 20 -1.99 15.45 -17.63
C TRP A 20 -1.31 14.75 -18.79
N ARG A 21 -2.11 14.08 -19.63
CA ARG A 21 -1.63 13.43 -20.84
C ARG A 21 -0.94 14.44 -21.76
N THR A 22 -1.55 15.60 -21.96
CA THR A 22 -0.99 16.67 -22.80
C THR A 22 0.30 17.23 -22.22
N ASN A 23 0.32 17.55 -20.92
CA ASN A 23 1.49 18.09 -20.24
C ASN A 23 2.66 17.10 -20.27
N LEU A 24 2.42 15.83 -19.95
CA LEU A 24 3.46 14.79 -19.93
C LEU A 24 3.98 14.48 -21.34
N LYS A 25 3.11 14.46 -22.37
CA LYS A 25 3.55 14.25 -23.76
C LYS A 25 4.44 15.37 -24.30
N ASN A 26 4.23 16.60 -23.81
CA ASN A 26 5.02 17.77 -24.21
C ASN A 26 6.33 17.87 -23.42
N ASP A 27 6.49 17.10 -22.34
CA ASP A 27 7.70 17.08 -21.54
C ASP A 27 8.74 16.12 -22.15
N LYS A 28 9.83 16.70 -22.68
CA LYS A 28 10.92 15.95 -23.33
C LYS A 28 11.66 15.01 -22.37
N LEU A 29 11.43 15.12 -21.07
CA LEU A 29 12.06 14.26 -20.06
C LEU A 29 11.24 13.01 -19.77
N VAL A 30 10.01 12.87 -20.27
CA VAL A 30 9.20 11.66 -20.09
C VAL A 30 9.43 10.72 -21.29
N ASP A 31 9.99 9.53 -21.02
CA ASP A 31 10.25 8.53 -22.06
C ASP A 31 9.01 7.69 -22.37
N GLU A 32 8.24 7.38 -21.33
CA GLU A 32 7.08 6.49 -21.43
C GLU A 32 5.95 6.96 -20.51
N ILE A 33 4.72 6.86 -21.01
CA ILE A 33 3.50 7.19 -20.29
C ILE A 33 2.65 5.93 -20.23
N PHE A 34 2.24 5.55 -19.02
CA PHE A 34 1.38 4.40 -18.77
C PHE A 34 0.09 4.80 -18.06
N GLU A 35 -1.03 4.26 -18.54
CA GLU A 35 -2.38 4.53 -18.04
C GLU A 35 -3.01 3.22 -17.53
N PRO A 36 -2.75 2.85 -16.26
CA PRO A 36 -3.32 1.64 -15.68
C PRO A 36 -4.84 1.71 -15.57
N LYS A 37 -5.50 0.58 -15.81
CA LYS A 37 -6.95 0.43 -15.56
C LYS A 37 -7.29 0.29 -14.08
N ASP A 38 -6.41 -0.40 -13.36
CA ASP A 38 -6.51 -0.71 -11.94
C ASP A 38 -5.10 -0.97 -11.39
N ALA A 39 -5.01 -1.33 -10.12
CA ALA A 39 -3.74 -1.62 -9.49
C ALA A 39 -3.05 -2.86 -10.06
N ASP A 40 -3.80 -3.91 -10.42
CA ASP A 40 -3.20 -5.15 -10.92
C ASP A 40 -2.55 -4.92 -12.29
N ASP A 41 -3.16 -4.12 -13.16
CA ASP A 41 -2.59 -3.65 -14.42
C ASP A 41 -1.30 -2.84 -14.20
N LEU A 42 -1.29 -1.96 -13.20
CA LEU A 42 -0.10 -1.23 -12.77
C LEU A 42 1.05 -2.15 -12.36
N PHE A 43 0.81 -3.06 -11.42
CA PHE A 43 1.86 -3.96 -10.93
C PHE A 43 2.33 -4.93 -12.02
N ALA A 44 1.43 -5.44 -12.87
CA ALA A 44 1.79 -6.29 -14.00
C ALA A 44 2.71 -5.58 -15.00
N TYR A 45 2.41 -4.31 -15.31
CA TYR A 45 3.24 -3.51 -16.19
C TYR A 45 4.63 -3.24 -15.60
N LEU A 46 4.72 -2.90 -14.31
CA LEU A 46 6.00 -2.70 -13.62
C LEU A 46 6.84 -4.00 -13.55
N GLN A 47 6.20 -5.15 -13.28
CA GLN A 47 6.86 -6.46 -13.34
C GLN A 47 7.36 -6.78 -14.75
N LYS A 48 6.62 -6.39 -15.80
CA LYS A 48 7.06 -6.55 -17.19
C LYS A 48 8.33 -5.72 -17.48
N LEU A 49 8.43 -4.50 -16.95
CA LEU A 49 9.66 -3.70 -17.05
C LEU A 49 10.82 -4.36 -16.29
N ALA A 50 10.56 -4.85 -15.07
CA ALA A 50 11.55 -5.55 -14.26
C ALA A 50 12.11 -6.80 -14.98
N LYS A 51 11.23 -7.63 -15.56
CA LYS A 51 11.59 -8.83 -16.34
C LYS A 51 12.42 -8.49 -17.59
N LYS A 52 12.19 -7.33 -18.19
CA LYS A 52 12.99 -6.82 -19.31
C LYS A 52 14.32 -6.20 -18.88
N GLY A 53 14.60 -6.11 -17.58
CA GLY A 53 15.79 -5.47 -17.04
C GLY A 53 15.82 -3.94 -17.26
N ILE A 54 14.66 -3.33 -17.53
CA ILE A 54 14.53 -1.88 -17.68
C ILE A 54 14.50 -1.27 -16.28
N LYS A 55 15.32 -0.26 -16.04
CA LYS A 55 15.30 0.53 -14.80
C LYS A 55 14.47 1.79 -14.98
N ILE A 56 13.92 2.29 -13.89
CA ILE A 56 13.23 3.57 -13.86
C ILE A 56 14.12 4.58 -13.16
N LYS A 57 14.66 5.53 -13.92
CA LYS A 57 15.40 6.67 -13.37
C LYS A 57 14.47 7.60 -12.60
N THR A 58 13.31 7.88 -13.18
CA THR A 58 12.31 8.77 -12.61
C THR A 58 10.93 8.14 -12.75
N LEU A 59 10.24 7.91 -11.63
CA LEU A 59 8.85 7.47 -11.60
C LEU A 59 7.94 8.66 -11.27
N ILE A 60 7.09 9.08 -12.19
CA ILE A 60 6.13 10.16 -11.98
C ILE A 60 4.76 9.54 -11.76
N LEU A 61 4.11 9.86 -10.64
CA LEU A 61 2.73 9.48 -10.35
C LEU A 61 1.86 10.73 -10.50
N ALA A 62 1.15 10.84 -11.63
CA ALA A 62 0.40 12.04 -12.02
C ALA A 62 -1.11 11.85 -11.82
N GLY A 63 -1.78 12.74 -11.07
CA GLY A 63 -3.22 12.62 -10.80
C GLY A 63 -3.83 13.82 -10.07
N HIS A 64 -5.09 13.71 -9.64
CA HIS A 64 -5.77 14.73 -8.80
C HIS A 64 -6.17 14.20 -7.43
N GLY A 65 -5.21 13.60 -6.73
CA GLY A 65 -5.40 13.38 -5.31
C GLY A 65 -5.68 14.71 -4.60
N ASP A 66 -6.57 14.69 -3.62
CA ASP A 66 -6.77 15.81 -2.71
C ASP A 66 -6.05 15.57 -1.37
N MET A 67 -6.23 16.47 -0.39
CA MET A 67 -5.56 16.36 0.90
C MET A 67 -5.97 15.10 1.68
N ASP A 68 -7.21 14.63 1.53
CA ASP A 68 -7.75 13.49 2.26
C ASP A 68 -7.46 12.19 1.52
N TYR A 69 -7.55 12.24 0.19
CA TYR A 69 -7.38 11.13 -0.73
C TYR A 69 -6.27 11.46 -1.75
N PRO A 70 -4.99 11.42 -1.33
CA PRO A 70 -3.85 11.72 -2.20
C PRO A 70 -3.70 10.78 -3.42
N HIS A 71 -4.47 9.71 -3.40
CA HIS A 71 -4.42 8.59 -4.30
C HIS A 71 -5.72 8.42 -5.09
N ASP A 72 -6.75 9.22 -4.78
CA ASP A 72 -8.09 9.05 -5.32
C ASP A 72 -8.53 10.31 -6.04
N THR A 73 -9.20 10.10 -7.16
CA THR A 73 -10.26 10.99 -7.60
C THR A 73 -11.55 10.18 -7.50
N PRO A 74 -12.53 10.59 -6.68
CA PRO A 74 -13.81 9.89 -6.52
C PRO A 74 -14.54 9.61 -7.85
N GLN A 75 -14.13 10.28 -8.93
CA GLN A 75 -14.72 10.19 -10.26
C GLN A 75 -14.07 9.13 -11.18
N ILE A 76 -12.87 8.60 -10.86
CA ILE A 76 -12.06 7.83 -11.83
C ILE A 76 -11.72 6.42 -11.36
N GLY A 77 -12.02 6.08 -10.11
CA GLY A 77 -11.69 4.79 -9.52
C GLY A 77 -10.25 4.78 -9.02
N THR A 78 -10.08 4.28 -7.81
CA THR A 78 -8.79 4.30 -7.13
C THR A 78 -7.84 3.29 -7.75
N ILE A 79 -6.89 3.75 -8.58
CA ILE A 79 -5.86 2.88 -9.20
C ILE A 79 -4.87 2.35 -8.17
N LEU A 80 -4.60 3.10 -7.10
CA LEU A 80 -3.56 2.73 -6.14
C LEU A 80 -3.99 3.13 -4.73
N THR A 81 -4.54 2.20 -3.96
CA THR A 81 -4.96 2.50 -2.59
C THR A 81 -3.76 2.51 -1.64
N PRO A 82 -3.83 3.23 -0.50
CA PRO A 82 -2.78 3.21 0.48
C PRO A 82 -2.58 1.82 1.12
N LYS A 83 -3.59 0.93 1.08
CA LYS A 83 -3.50 -0.45 1.60
C LYS A 83 -2.67 -1.36 0.70
N GLU A 84 -2.71 -1.12 -0.61
CA GLU A 84 -1.98 -1.91 -1.59
C GLU A 84 -0.46 -1.71 -1.55
N LEU A 85 -0.01 -0.61 -0.93
CA LEU A 85 1.40 -0.30 -0.70
C LEU A 85 1.82 -0.46 0.77
N ASP A 86 0.89 -0.78 1.67
CA ASP A 86 1.17 -0.92 3.09
C ASP A 86 1.69 -2.33 3.39
N ILE A 87 3.00 -2.51 3.26
CA ILE A 87 3.69 -3.79 3.51
C ILE A 87 3.35 -4.35 4.91
N PRO A 88 3.43 -3.58 6.02
CA PRO A 88 2.98 -4.05 7.34
C PRO A 88 1.54 -4.54 7.38
N TYR A 89 0.60 -3.81 6.77
CA TYR A 89 -0.80 -4.23 6.69
C TYR A 89 -0.93 -5.56 5.95
N LEU A 90 -0.32 -5.70 4.77
CA LEU A 90 -0.40 -6.92 3.95
C LEU A 90 0.17 -8.13 4.69
N LEU A 91 1.30 -7.97 5.39
CA LEU A 91 1.92 -9.03 6.20
C LEU A 91 1.02 -9.42 7.38
N ASN A 92 0.44 -8.44 8.07
CA ASN A 92 -0.47 -8.69 9.18
C ASN A 92 -1.71 -9.48 8.71
N GLU A 93 -2.37 -9.03 7.65
CA GLU A 93 -3.53 -9.74 7.08
C GLU A 93 -3.16 -11.16 6.64
N GLN A 94 -2.01 -11.35 5.99
CA GLN A 94 -1.52 -12.67 5.61
C GLN A 94 -1.31 -13.61 6.81
N SER A 95 -0.95 -13.07 7.99
CA SER A 95 -0.76 -13.85 9.21
C SER A 95 -2.07 -14.21 9.92
N LEU A 96 -3.10 -13.35 9.83
CA LEU A 96 -4.38 -13.52 10.52
C LEU A 96 -5.38 -14.37 9.73
N LEU A 97 -5.41 -14.21 8.40
CA LEU A 97 -6.38 -14.89 7.53
C LEU A 97 -6.34 -16.43 7.63
N PRO A 98 -5.18 -17.12 7.74
CA PRO A 98 -5.16 -18.57 7.90
C PRO A 98 -5.92 -19.07 9.14
N ALA A 99 -5.83 -18.37 10.27
CA ALA A 99 -6.56 -18.73 11.48
C ALA A 99 -8.08 -18.52 11.29
N GLN A 100 -8.48 -17.42 10.64
CA GLN A 100 -9.88 -17.16 10.30
C GLN A 100 -10.44 -18.23 9.36
N ILE A 101 -9.67 -18.60 8.33
CA ILE A 101 -10.04 -19.66 7.38
C ILE A 101 -10.23 -20.99 8.11
N SER A 102 -9.31 -21.36 9.02
CA SER A 102 -9.43 -22.59 9.80
C SER A 102 -10.70 -22.64 10.65
N VAL A 103 -11.08 -21.52 11.28
CA VAL A 103 -12.30 -21.43 12.09
C VAL A 103 -13.56 -21.55 11.22
N GLU A 104 -13.59 -20.87 10.07
CA GLU A 104 -14.74 -20.95 9.15
C GLU A 104 -14.82 -22.33 8.46
N GLU A 105 -13.69 -23.00 8.20
CA GLU A 105 -13.62 -24.39 7.70
C GLU A 105 -14.20 -25.38 8.70
N GLU A 106 -13.82 -25.27 9.98
CA GLU A 106 -14.37 -26.12 11.04
C GLU A 106 -15.88 -25.94 11.16
N ARG A 107 -16.35 -24.68 11.13
CA ARG A 107 -17.78 -24.36 11.16
C ARG A 107 -18.51 -24.92 9.94
N TYR A 108 -17.94 -24.77 8.75
CA TYR A 108 -18.52 -25.31 7.51
C TYR A 108 -18.65 -26.83 7.57
N ASN A 109 -17.61 -27.52 8.05
CA ASN A 109 -17.60 -28.96 8.18
C ASN A 109 -18.65 -29.45 9.19
N LYS A 110 -18.78 -28.77 10.34
CA LYS A 110 -19.82 -29.09 11.33
C LYS A 110 -21.23 -28.97 10.74
N LEU A 111 -21.54 -27.87 10.08
CA LEU A 111 -22.84 -27.66 9.42
C LEU A 111 -23.09 -28.70 8.32
N SER A 112 -22.04 -29.09 7.58
CA SER A 112 -22.14 -30.12 6.55
C SER A 112 -22.44 -31.50 7.14
N ILE A 113 -21.84 -31.84 8.28
CA ILE A 113 -22.14 -33.08 9.01
C ILE A 113 -23.58 -33.06 9.54
N GLU A 114 -24.02 -31.98 10.17
CA GLU A 114 -25.40 -31.85 10.69
C GLU A 114 -26.45 -31.98 9.57
N LEU A 115 -26.22 -31.36 8.41
CA LEU A 115 -27.09 -31.49 7.24
C LEU A 115 -27.14 -32.91 6.65
N SER A 116 -26.07 -33.69 6.85
CA SER A 116 -25.99 -35.07 6.35
C SER A 116 -26.67 -36.10 7.24
N GLN A 117 -27.03 -35.74 8.47
CA GLN A 117 -27.77 -36.62 9.37
C GLN A 117 -29.21 -36.85 8.85
N PRO A 118 -29.83 -38.00 9.19
CA PRO A 118 -31.25 -38.26 8.92
C PRO A 118 -32.15 -37.11 9.39
N ASP A 119 -33.33 -36.98 8.77
CA ASP A 119 -34.31 -35.96 9.18
C ASP A 119 -34.73 -36.19 10.64
N ASP A 120 -34.31 -35.26 11.49
CA ASP A 120 -34.81 -35.08 12.85
C ASP A 120 -35.84 -33.94 12.79
N GLU A 121 -37.09 -34.20 13.17
CA GLU A 121 -38.19 -33.22 13.11
C GLU A 121 -37.88 -31.95 13.93
N SER A 122 -36.91 -31.99 14.85
CA SER A 122 -36.47 -30.84 15.63
C SER A 122 -35.44 -29.95 14.92
N VAL A 123 -34.86 -30.39 13.79
CA VAL A 123 -33.77 -29.70 13.09
C VAL A 123 -34.28 -29.01 11.83
N ASP A 124 -34.20 -27.67 11.81
CA ASP A 124 -34.50 -26.88 10.62
C ASP A 124 -33.35 -26.94 9.61
N LYS A 125 -33.41 -27.92 8.69
CA LYS A 125 -32.40 -28.11 7.63
C LYS A 125 -32.30 -26.92 6.66
N ASN A 126 -33.37 -26.16 6.46
CA ASN A 126 -33.33 -24.96 5.59
C ASN A 126 -32.47 -23.88 6.24
N LYS A 127 -32.64 -23.67 7.55
CA LYS A 127 -31.83 -22.73 8.32
C LYS A 127 -30.35 -23.14 8.34
N LEU A 128 -30.05 -24.41 8.56
CA LEU A 128 -28.68 -24.92 8.54
C LEU A 128 -28.03 -24.76 7.15
N SER A 129 -28.77 -25.01 6.07
CA SER A 129 -28.27 -24.80 4.71
C SER A 129 -27.95 -23.33 4.45
N ALA A 130 -28.85 -22.42 4.82
CA ALA A 130 -28.63 -20.98 4.66
C ALA A 130 -27.40 -20.50 5.45
N GLU A 131 -27.22 -21.00 6.67
CA GLU A 131 -26.03 -20.69 7.48
C GLU A 131 -24.75 -21.22 6.85
N ARG A 132 -24.76 -22.47 6.35
CA ARG A 132 -23.61 -23.07 5.66
C ARG A 132 -23.21 -22.23 4.43
N ASP A 133 -24.18 -21.75 3.67
CA ASP A 133 -23.91 -20.95 2.46
C ASP A 133 -23.28 -19.59 2.84
N VAL A 134 -23.72 -18.96 3.94
CA VAL A 134 -23.07 -17.75 4.49
C VAL A 134 -21.63 -18.01 4.90
N VAL A 135 -21.38 -19.12 5.61
CA VAL A 135 -20.03 -19.54 6.03
C VAL A 135 -19.15 -19.81 4.80
N ASN A 136 -19.67 -20.52 3.80
CA ASN A 136 -18.96 -20.79 2.56
C ASN A 136 -18.55 -19.50 1.85
N ASN A 137 -19.44 -18.51 1.76
CA ASN A 137 -19.14 -17.22 1.15
C ASN A 137 -18.01 -16.48 1.90
N ARG A 138 -18.04 -16.49 3.24
CA ARG A 138 -16.95 -15.90 4.06
C ARG A 138 -15.62 -16.59 3.82
N LEU A 139 -15.63 -17.92 3.75
CA LEU A 139 -14.45 -18.75 3.51
C LEU A 139 -13.86 -18.51 2.12
N VAL A 140 -14.69 -18.42 1.08
CA VAL A 140 -14.26 -18.04 -0.29
C VAL A 140 -13.62 -16.65 -0.27
N THR A 141 -14.31 -15.65 0.28
CA THR A 141 -13.77 -14.28 0.38
C THR A 141 -12.46 -14.21 1.17
N ALA A 142 -12.34 -14.95 2.27
CA ALA A 142 -11.11 -14.97 3.08
C ALA A 142 -9.93 -15.59 2.31
N ARG A 143 -10.17 -16.68 1.57
CA ARG A 143 -9.15 -17.32 0.71
C ARG A 143 -8.73 -16.42 -0.45
N GLU A 144 -9.67 -15.72 -1.08
CA GLU A 144 -9.39 -14.73 -2.12
C GLU A 144 -8.52 -13.59 -1.58
N LYS A 145 -8.88 -13.03 -0.42
CA LYS A 145 -8.08 -11.98 0.25
C LYS A 145 -6.67 -12.45 0.57
N LEU A 146 -6.51 -13.66 1.11
CA LEU A 146 -5.20 -14.22 1.43
C LEU A 146 -4.34 -14.37 0.17
N THR A 147 -4.95 -14.86 -0.91
CA THR A 147 -4.28 -15.01 -2.21
C THR A 147 -3.87 -13.64 -2.77
N HIS A 148 -4.79 -12.66 -2.74
CA HIS A 148 -4.52 -11.30 -3.17
C HIS A 148 -3.36 -10.66 -2.38
N HIS A 149 -3.34 -10.76 -1.05
CA HIS A 149 -2.26 -10.20 -0.22
C HIS A 149 -0.90 -10.86 -0.46
N LYS A 150 -0.87 -12.19 -0.63
CA LYS A 150 0.34 -12.93 -1.01
C LYS A 150 0.88 -12.45 -2.36
N ASN A 151 0.02 -12.40 -3.37
CA ASN A 151 0.39 -11.96 -4.70
C ASN A 151 0.89 -10.51 -4.69
N ARG A 152 0.22 -9.60 -3.96
CA ARG A 152 0.63 -8.20 -3.87
C ARG A 152 2.00 -8.04 -3.20
N LEU A 153 2.29 -8.79 -2.14
CA LEU A 153 3.62 -8.78 -1.50
C LEU A 153 4.72 -9.28 -2.44
N GLU A 154 4.44 -10.32 -3.23
CA GLU A 154 5.36 -10.82 -4.25
C GLU A 154 5.58 -9.79 -5.36
N GLN A 155 4.51 -9.16 -5.86
CA GLN A 155 4.60 -8.08 -6.83
C GLN A 155 5.44 -6.90 -6.31
N ILE A 156 5.21 -6.46 -5.07
CA ILE A 156 6.04 -5.42 -4.41
C ILE A 156 7.50 -5.83 -4.37
N LYS A 157 7.78 -7.08 -3.98
CA LYS A 157 9.16 -7.60 -3.92
C LYS A 157 9.82 -7.57 -5.29
N ASP A 158 9.11 -7.96 -6.34
CA ASP A 158 9.62 -7.98 -7.72
C ASP A 158 9.94 -6.59 -8.26
N ILE A 159 9.13 -5.58 -7.90
CA ILE A 159 9.32 -4.21 -8.39
C ILE A 159 10.19 -3.36 -7.47
N SER A 160 10.52 -3.82 -6.25
CA SER A 160 11.32 -3.06 -5.29
C SER A 160 12.75 -2.72 -5.76
N ASP A 161 13.22 -3.41 -6.80
CA ASP A 161 14.50 -3.14 -7.46
C ASP A 161 14.35 -2.35 -8.76
N LEU A 162 13.15 -1.92 -9.14
CA LEU A 162 12.87 -1.35 -10.46
C LEU A 162 13.43 0.07 -10.62
N ILE A 163 13.44 0.86 -9.55
CA ILE A 163 14.06 2.20 -9.54
C ILE A 163 15.58 2.07 -9.70
N ASP A 164 16.18 2.97 -10.47
CA ASP A 164 17.63 3.04 -10.67
C ASP A 164 18.36 3.52 -9.40
N ASP A 165 19.68 3.38 -9.37
CA ASP A 165 20.47 3.89 -8.26
C ASP A 165 20.36 5.42 -8.20
N ASN A 166 19.94 5.96 -7.05
CA ASN A 166 19.57 7.38 -6.87
C ASN A 166 18.42 7.87 -7.77
N GLY A 167 17.51 6.97 -8.15
CA GLY A 167 16.30 7.37 -8.87
C GLY A 167 15.34 8.21 -8.04
N ASP A 168 14.42 8.87 -8.74
CA ASP A 168 13.44 9.78 -8.16
C ASP A 168 12.03 9.22 -8.30
N VAL A 169 11.20 9.42 -7.27
CA VAL A 169 9.74 9.24 -7.35
C VAL A 169 9.09 10.60 -7.16
N LEU A 170 8.34 11.07 -8.16
CA LEU A 170 7.61 12.33 -8.09
C LEU A 170 6.11 12.07 -7.98
N LEU A 171 5.49 12.59 -6.94
CA LEU A 171 4.04 12.64 -6.81
C LEU A 171 3.55 13.97 -7.40
N ALA A 172 3.19 13.93 -8.68
CA ALA A 172 2.59 15.04 -9.42
C ALA A 172 1.07 15.06 -9.20
N ASN A 173 0.64 15.29 -7.96
CA ASN A 173 -0.76 15.55 -7.66
C ASN A 173 -0.96 16.94 -7.04
N CYS A 174 -2.12 17.52 -7.26
CA CYS A 174 -2.44 18.83 -6.71
C CYS A 174 -2.59 18.71 -5.19
N TYR A 175 -1.72 19.36 -4.42
CA TYR A 175 -1.78 19.49 -2.94
C TYR A 175 -1.56 18.25 -2.08
N ALA A 176 -1.61 17.03 -2.61
CA ALA A 176 -1.60 15.90 -1.69
C ALA A 176 -0.25 15.71 -1.00
N GLY A 177 0.87 16.14 -1.59
CA GLY A 177 2.16 16.21 -0.89
C GLY A 177 2.13 17.06 0.39
N ALA A 178 1.25 18.07 0.47
CA ALA A 178 1.16 19.00 1.61
C ALA A 178 0.39 18.44 2.82
N SER A 179 -0.46 17.43 2.64
CA SER A 179 -1.32 16.91 3.70
C SER A 179 -0.64 15.81 4.54
N ALA A 180 -1.17 15.55 5.75
CA ALA A 180 -0.69 14.44 6.56
C ALA A 180 -0.92 13.08 5.87
N ASN A 181 -2.06 12.90 5.21
CA ASN A 181 -2.40 11.65 4.50
C ASN A 181 -1.53 11.45 3.27
N GLY A 182 -1.28 12.48 2.47
CA GLY A 182 -0.40 12.34 1.32
C GLY A 182 1.06 12.20 1.68
N ARG A 183 1.52 12.81 2.79
CA ARG A 183 2.82 12.45 3.40
C ARG A 183 2.88 10.97 3.80
N LYS A 184 1.84 10.42 4.44
CA LYS A 184 1.77 8.97 4.75
C LYS A 184 1.80 8.11 3.48
N PHE A 185 1.08 8.51 2.44
CA PHE A 185 1.06 7.82 1.14
C PHE A 185 2.43 7.84 0.44
N MET A 186 3.07 9.01 0.36
CA MET A 186 4.44 9.17 -0.16
C MET A 186 5.42 8.28 0.59
N LYS A 187 5.36 8.23 1.93
CA LYS A 187 6.21 7.30 2.70
C LYS A 187 6.00 5.85 2.31
N ARG A 188 4.78 5.41 2.00
CA ARG A 188 4.49 4.04 1.54
C ARG A 188 5.06 3.78 0.15
N ILE A 189 4.90 4.73 -0.78
CA ILE A 189 5.51 4.68 -2.11
C ILE A 189 7.04 4.57 -2.00
N GLY A 190 7.68 5.46 -1.22
CA GLY A 190 9.12 5.43 -1.01
C GLY A 190 9.61 4.10 -0.41
N LYS A 191 8.85 3.51 0.54
CA LYS A 191 9.15 2.17 1.07
C LYS A 191 9.07 1.06 0.02
N VAL A 192 8.17 1.15 -0.96
CA VAL A 192 8.04 0.14 -2.01
C VAL A 192 9.15 0.28 -3.07
N PHE A 193 9.42 1.51 -3.50
CA PHE A 193 10.25 1.78 -4.67
C PHE A 193 11.72 2.14 -4.36
N LEU A 194 11.99 2.76 -3.21
CA LEU A 194 13.31 3.33 -2.88
C LEU A 194 14.04 2.55 -1.77
N SER A 195 13.39 1.59 -1.11
CA SER A 195 13.94 0.91 0.07
C SER A 195 15.23 0.13 -0.17
N LYS A 196 15.51 -0.31 -1.40
CA LYS A 196 16.69 -1.12 -1.73
C LYS A 196 17.87 -0.32 -2.25
N ARG A 197 17.61 0.75 -3.01
CA ARG A 197 18.64 1.52 -3.73
C ARG A 197 18.78 2.96 -3.25
N GLY A 198 17.92 3.39 -2.32
CA GLY A 198 17.81 4.79 -1.94
C GLY A 198 17.19 5.61 -3.07
N GLY A 199 17.36 6.93 -3.01
CA GLY A 199 16.80 7.88 -3.97
C GLY A 199 16.04 9.01 -3.28
N THR A 200 15.23 9.72 -4.04
CA THR A 200 14.39 10.79 -3.49
C THR A 200 12.92 10.59 -3.81
N ILE A 201 12.07 11.00 -2.88
CA ILE A 201 10.65 11.18 -3.16
C ILE A 201 10.29 12.67 -3.05
N LYS A 202 9.70 13.19 -4.12
CA LYS A 202 9.33 14.59 -4.28
C LYS A 202 7.81 14.69 -4.42
N GLY A 203 7.21 15.68 -3.77
CA GLY A 203 5.77 15.91 -3.85
C GLY A 203 5.45 17.39 -3.96
N TYR A 204 4.48 17.74 -4.79
CA TYR A 204 4.04 19.12 -4.93
C TYR A 204 3.16 19.53 -3.74
N GLU A 205 3.46 20.69 -3.17
CA GLU A 205 2.66 21.27 -2.09
C GLU A 205 1.55 22.21 -2.59
N GLY A 206 1.54 22.54 -3.88
CA GLY A 206 0.63 23.48 -4.51
C GLY A 206 -0.16 22.91 -5.69
N PRO A 207 -0.97 23.76 -6.35
CA PRO A 207 -1.67 23.37 -7.57
C PRO A 207 -0.68 23.19 -8.71
N VAL A 208 -0.81 22.10 -9.47
CA VAL A 208 -0.06 21.93 -10.71
C VAL A 208 -0.83 22.62 -11.83
N THR A 209 -0.28 23.73 -12.34
CA THR A 209 -0.87 24.53 -13.41
C THR A 209 -0.37 24.08 -14.78
N ALA A 210 -1.11 24.40 -15.85
CA ALA A 210 -0.63 24.18 -17.22
C ALA A 210 0.69 24.96 -17.43
N GLY A 211 1.74 24.27 -17.88
CA GLY A 211 3.07 24.85 -18.08
C GLY A 211 4.03 24.75 -16.87
N THR A 212 3.59 24.21 -15.73
CA THR A 212 4.52 23.87 -14.64
C THR A 212 5.48 22.77 -15.14
N SER A 213 6.76 23.09 -15.29
CA SER A 213 7.78 22.08 -15.59
C SER A 213 7.87 21.11 -14.41
N LEU A 214 7.69 19.81 -14.68
CA LEU A 214 7.78 18.80 -13.62
C LEU A 214 9.22 18.60 -13.10
N PHE A 215 10.19 19.13 -13.84
CA PHE A 215 11.62 18.95 -13.65
C PHE A 215 12.38 20.28 -13.45
N GLY A 216 11.69 21.41 -13.49
CA GLY A 216 12.24 22.72 -13.11
C GLY A 216 12.11 22.94 -11.59
N GLU A 217 12.80 23.95 -11.04
CA GLU A 217 12.60 24.38 -9.65
C GLU A 217 11.19 24.98 -9.48
N PRO A 218 10.23 24.32 -8.83
CA PRO A 218 8.92 24.88 -8.59
C PRO A 218 8.89 25.61 -7.26
N LEU A 219 7.86 26.42 -7.08
CA LEU A 219 7.63 27.29 -5.92
C LEU A 219 7.27 26.56 -4.61
N GLY A 220 7.69 25.30 -4.43
CA GLY A 220 7.45 24.53 -3.20
C GLY A 220 7.45 23.03 -3.44
N PHE A 221 8.59 22.39 -3.14
CA PHE A 221 8.70 20.94 -3.06
C PHE A 221 8.97 20.51 -1.63
N PHE A 222 8.34 19.42 -1.23
CA PHE A 222 8.83 18.62 -0.13
C PHE A 222 9.75 17.52 -0.68
N ASP A 223 10.99 17.43 -0.19
CA ASP A 223 11.98 16.40 -0.57
C ASP A 223 12.32 15.51 0.63
N TRP A 224 12.05 14.21 0.49
CA TRP A 224 12.62 13.19 1.38
C TRP A 224 13.66 12.37 0.63
N SER A 225 14.91 12.52 1.07
CA SER A 225 16.01 11.66 0.63
C SER A 225 16.07 10.38 1.46
N TRP A 226 16.02 9.23 0.78
CA TRP A 226 16.14 7.90 1.38
C TRP A 226 17.62 7.49 1.44
N LYS A 227 18.37 8.05 2.39
CA LYS A 227 19.85 7.93 2.44
C LYS A 227 20.42 6.63 3.02
N ASP A 228 19.60 5.65 3.42
CA ASP A 228 20.14 4.38 3.92
C ASP A 228 19.21 3.16 3.71
N PRO A 229 19.34 2.44 2.58
CA PRO A 229 18.50 1.28 2.25
C PRO A 229 18.84 -0.01 3.03
N LYS A 230 19.96 -0.06 3.77
CA LYS A 230 20.55 -1.33 4.25
C LYS A 230 19.78 -2.05 5.37
N SER A 231 18.69 -1.50 5.91
CA SER A 231 18.05 -2.03 7.12
C SER A 231 16.68 -2.71 6.94
N TRP A 232 16.00 -2.57 5.79
CA TRP A 232 14.59 -2.96 5.72
C TRP A 232 14.34 -4.40 5.23
N PHE A 233 14.85 -4.77 4.05
CA PHE A 233 14.57 -6.09 3.48
C PHE A 233 15.45 -7.23 4.03
N GLY A 234 16.70 -6.94 4.42
CA GLY A 234 17.68 -7.98 4.76
C GLY A 234 17.63 -8.51 6.20
N ASN A 235 17.23 -7.68 7.18
CA ASN A 235 17.32 -8.03 8.61
C ASN A 235 16.00 -7.91 9.39
N ARG A 236 14.96 -7.29 8.81
CA ARG A 236 13.73 -6.94 9.56
C ARG A 236 12.51 -7.76 9.16
N LEU A 237 12.33 -8.05 7.86
CA LEU A 237 11.29 -8.97 7.37
C LEU A 237 11.37 -10.38 7.99
N LEU A 238 12.57 -10.84 8.33
CA LEU A 238 12.81 -12.11 9.03
C LEU A 238 12.65 -12.03 10.56
N LYS A 239 12.77 -10.84 11.17
CA LYS A 239 12.63 -10.66 12.63
C LYS A 239 11.20 -10.30 13.05
N GLU A 240 10.44 -9.61 12.21
CA GLU A 240 9.04 -9.22 12.50
C GLU A 240 8.03 -10.32 12.14
N THR A 241 8.43 -11.35 11.37
CA THR A 241 7.58 -12.52 11.08
C THR A 241 7.47 -13.51 12.26
N TYR A 242 8.31 -13.37 13.29
CA TYR A 242 8.25 -14.18 14.52
C TYR A 242 8.64 -13.34 15.75
N PRO A 243 7.71 -12.57 16.36
CA PRO A 243 7.98 -12.06 17.70
C PRO A 243 8.02 -13.25 18.66
N SER A 244 9.22 -13.58 19.14
CA SER A 244 9.39 -14.44 20.30
C SER A 244 8.68 -13.79 21.48
N ARG A 245 7.62 -14.44 21.97
CA ARG A 245 6.89 -14.02 23.17
C ARG A 245 7.85 -14.01 24.36
N SER A 246 8.22 -12.82 24.83
CA SER A 246 8.55 -12.62 26.24
C SER A 246 7.86 -11.35 26.71
N ALA A 247 6.84 -11.53 27.54
CA ALA A 247 6.17 -10.46 28.25
C ALA A 247 6.92 -10.23 29.56
N SER A 248 7.33 -8.98 29.81
CA SER A 248 7.58 -8.51 31.18
C SER A 248 6.75 -7.25 31.42
N SER A 249 5.99 -7.30 32.49
CA SER A 249 5.03 -6.30 32.96
C SER A 249 5.71 -5.25 33.82
N GLY A 250 5.39 -3.98 33.58
CA GLY A 250 5.63 -2.88 34.52
C GLY A 250 4.44 -1.92 34.50
N ASN A 251 3.82 -1.70 35.67
CA ASN A 251 2.77 -0.72 35.91
C ASN A 251 3.34 0.45 36.72
N VAL A 252 3.19 1.68 36.23
CA VAL A 252 3.02 2.91 37.05
C VAL A 252 2.15 3.88 36.23
N CYS A 253 1.21 4.56 36.89
CA CYS A 253 0.33 5.58 36.32
C CYS A 253 1.11 6.67 35.57
N GLY A 254 0.72 6.87 34.31
CA GLY A 254 1.39 7.72 33.32
C GLY A 254 1.34 6.98 32.00
N GLN A 255 0.18 6.98 31.34
CA GLN A 255 -0.09 6.13 30.18
C GLN A 255 1.01 6.28 29.11
N PRO A 256 1.79 5.23 28.82
CA PRO A 256 2.68 5.24 27.67
C PRO A 256 1.81 5.12 26.41
N CYS A 257 1.98 6.04 25.44
CA CYS A 257 1.59 5.76 24.05
C CYS A 257 2.25 4.42 23.69
N LYS A 258 1.44 3.36 23.54
CA LYS A 258 1.95 2.00 23.34
C LYS A 258 2.68 1.83 22.02
N ASP A 259 2.50 2.74 21.07
CA ASP A 259 3.10 2.68 19.74
C ASP A 259 3.57 4.08 19.32
N PHE A 260 4.80 4.46 19.71
CA PHE A 260 5.51 5.51 19.01
C PHE A 260 6.17 4.91 17.77
N ASP A 261 5.90 5.48 16.59
CA ASP A 261 6.82 5.26 15.49
C ASP A 261 8.17 5.95 15.79
N ARG A 262 9.25 5.53 15.12
CA ARG A 262 10.61 6.08 15.33
C ARG A 262 10.72 7.57 14.92
N TYR A 263 9.61 8.22 14.56
CA TYR A 263 9.49 9.62 14.16
C TYR A 263 8.59 10.44 15.11
N GLY A 264 8.15 9.87 16.24
CA GLY A 264 7.52 10.62 17.32
C GLY A 264 6.02 10.89 17.16
N PHE A 265 5.31 10.20 16.26
CA PHE A 265 3.86 10.38 16.10
C PHE A 265 3.07 9.30 16.86
N CYS A 266 2.08 9.72 17.66
CA CYS A 266 1.14 8.84 18.36
C CYS A 266 -0.16 8.75 17.53
N ASP A 267 -0.48 7.55 17.03
CA ASP A 267 -1.46 7.32 15.95
C ASP A 267 -2.93 7.19 16.44
N ARG A 268 -3.29 7.73 17.63
CA ARG A 268 -4.68 7.78 18.10
C ARG A 268 -5.04 9.13 18.75
N PRO A 269 -6.08 9.83 18.29
CA PRO A 269 -6.69 10.89 19.09
C PRO A 269 -7.40 10.24 20.29
N VAL A 270 -6.90 10.49 21.50
CA VAL A 270 -7.60 10.12 22.73
C VAL A 270 -8.74 11.12 22.92
N LYS A 271 -9.99 10.66 22.88
CA LYS A 271 -11.13 11.43 23.38
C LYS A 271 -10.94 11.60 24.89
N HIS A 272 -10.70 12.82 25.34
CA HIS A 272 -10.68 13.15 26.77
C HIS A 272 -12.11 13.22 27.30
N GLU A 273 -12.53 12.20 28.03
CA GLU A 273 -13.55 12.29 29.06
C GLU A 273 -12.92 11.82 30.37
N GLY A 274 -12.71 12.74 31.32
CA GLY A 274 -12.26 12.42 32.67
C GLY A 274 -11.18 13.35 33.21
N SER A 275 -11.57 14.15 34.21
CA SER A 275 -10.72 15.00 35.04
C SER A 275 -9.85 14.17 35.99
N CYS A 276 -8.53 14.34 35.96
CA CYS A 276 -7.66 13.92 37.06
C CYS A 276 -7.71 14.99 38.17
N GLN A 277 -8.29 14.65 39.32
CA GLN A 277 -8.23 15.48 40.52
C GLN A 277 -6.88 15.29 41.23
N SER A 278 -6.34 16.40 41.72
CA SER A 278 -5.09 16.52 42.47
C SER A 278 -5.25 16.07 43.92
N HIS A 279 -4.34 15.21 44.38
CA HIS A 279 -3.86 15.16 45.76
C HIS A 279 -2.33 15.13 45.76
#